data_AF-A0A7Y8SUZ4-F1
#
_entry.id   AF-A0A7Y8SUZ4-F1
#
_cell.length_a   1.000
_cell.length_b   1.000
_cell.length_c   1.000
_cell.angle_alpha   90.00
_cell.angle_beta   90.00
_cell.angle_gamma   90.00
#
_symmetry.space_group_name_H-M   'P 1'
#
loop_
_entity.id
_entity.type
_entity.pdbx_description
1 polymer ?
#
loop_
_entity_poly.entity_id
_entity_poly.type
_entity_poly.pdbx_seq_one_letter_code
_entity_poly.pdbx_strand_id
1 'polypeptide(L)' 'MNPHLSVITLAVDDLERALAFYRDGLGFETQGIVGAEFEHGAVAFFD' A
#
# COMPACT_ATOMS: atom_id res chain seq x y z
N MET A 1 25.42 9.17 -13.82
CA MET A 1 23.97 9.01 -13.56
C MET A 1 23.81 8.37 -12.18
N ASN A 2 22.83 8.80 -11.38
CA ASN A 2 22.50 8.18 -10.08
C ASN A 2 21.05 7.65 -10.12
N PRO A 3 20.83 6.39 -10.53
CA PRO A 3 19.49 5.82 -10.61
C PRO A 3 18.90 5.65 -9.20
N HIS A 4 17.62 6.00 -9.05
CA HIS A 4 16.85 5.81 -7.83
C HIS A 4 15.44 5.35 -8.19
N LEU A 5 14.79 4.68 -7.25
CA LEU A 5 13.42 4.20 -7.37
C LEU A 5 12.55 5.03 -6.43
N SER A 6 11.57 5.73 -6.98
CA SER A 6 10.71 6.63 -6.20
C SER A 6 9.50 5.91 -5.60
N VAL A 7 8.85 5.04 -6.38
CA VAL A 7 7.61 4.35 -5.98
C VAL A 7 7.58 2.95 -6.60
N ILE A 8 7.05 2.00 -5.85
CA ILE A 8 6.63 0.70 -6.36
C ILE A 8 5.13 0.55 -6.07
N THR A 9 4.33 0.30 -7.10
CA THR A 9 2.93 -0.07 -6.94
C THR A 9 2.79 -1.58 -7.09
N LEU A 10 2.17 -2.24 -6.10
CA LEU A 10 1.94 -3.67 -6.08
C LEU A 10 0.44 -3.94 -6.07
N ALA A 11 -0.05 -4.73 -7.04
CA ALA A 11 -1.40 -5.26 -7.01
C ALA A 11 -1.44 -6.49 -6.10
N VAL A 12 -2.50 -6.60 -5.31
CA VAL A 12 -2.71 -7.70 -4.35
C VAL A 12 -4.11 -8.28 -4.55
N ASP A 13 -4.28 -9.53 -4.11
CA ASP A 13 -5.58 -10.22 -4.11
C ASP A 13 -6.51 -9.70 -3.00
N ASP A 14 -5.94 -9.38 -1.83
CA ASP A 14 -6.65 -8.88 -0.65
C ASP A 14 -5.90 -7.70 -0.02
N LEU A 15 -6.52 -6.51 -0.09
CA LEU A 15 -5.92 -5.26 0.36
C LEU A 15 -5.81 -5.17 1.89
N GLU A 16 -6.80 -5.69 2.64
CA GLU A 16 -6.77 -5.64 4.11
C GLU A 16 -5.68 -6.55 4.65
N ARG A 17 -5.55 -7.75 4.06
CA ARG A 17 -4.49 -8.69 4.41
C ARG A 17 -3.10 -8.13 4.09
N ALA A 18 -2.94 -7.49 2.92
CA ALA A 18 -1.69 -6.84 2.55
C ALA A 18 -1.36 -5.68 3.51
N LEU A 19 -2.36 -4.84 3.84
CA LEU A 19 -2.18 -3.75 4.80
C LEU A 19 -1.68 -4.28 6.16
N ALA A 20 -2.31 -5.31 6.72
CA ALA A 20 -1.87 -5.91 7.98
C ALA A 20 -0.45 -6.46 7.88
N PHE A 21 -0.10 -7.10 6.76
CA PHE A 21 1.26 -7.60 6.53
C PHE A 21 2.31 -6.48 6.54
N TYR A 22 2.11 -5.41 5.77
CA TYR A 22 3.09 -4.31 5.68
C TYR A 22 3.10 -3.42 6.94
N ARG A 23 1.92 -3.08 7.48
CA ARG A 23 1.81 -2.23 8.68
C ARG A 23 2.18 -2.98 9.96
N ASP A 24 1.54 -4.11 10.24
CA ASP A 24 1.70 -4.80 11.53
C ASP A 24 2.85 -5.81 11.50
N GLY A 25 3.08 -6.43 10.35
CA GLY A 25 4.16 -7.41 10.16
C GLY A 25 5.54 -6.76 9.96
N LEU A 26 5.62 -5.75 9.07
CA LEU A 26 6.89 -5.08 8.76
C LEU A 26 7.07 -3.73 9.47
N GLY A 27 6.01 -3.18 10.07
CA GLY A 27 6.09 -1.91 10.80
C GLY A 27 6.08 -0.67 9.92
N PHE A 28 5.63 -0.75 8.67
CA PHE A 28 5.59 0.41 7.77
C PHE A 28 4.47 1.38 8.17
N GLU A 29 4.79 2.67 8.17
CA GLU A 29 3.82 3.72 8.47
C GLU A 29 2.83 3.87 7.32
N THR A 30 1.56 4.08 7.66
CA THR A 30 0.48 4.23 6.68
C THR A 30 -0.73 4.91 7.31
N GLN A 31 -1.47 5.65 6.48
CA GLN A 31 -2.77 6.21 6.85
C GLN A 31 -3.93 5.21 6.68
N GLY A 32 -3.64 3.98 6.22
CA GLY A 32 -4.62 2.93 5.97
C GLY A 32 -5.15 2.92 4.52
N ILE A 33 -6.29 2.26 4.32
CA ILE A 33 -6.95 2.16 3.02
C ILE A 33 -7.72 3.45 2.73
N VAL A 34 -7.53 3.98 1.52
CA VAL A 34 -8.27 5.13 0.98
C VAL A 34 -8.95 4.74 -0.34
N GLY A 35 -10.04 5.43 -0.70
CA GLY A 35 -10.74 5.20 -1.97
C GLY A 35 -11.62 3.95 -2.03
N ALA A 36 -11.97 3.37 -0.87
CA ALA A 36 -12.83 2.19 -0.76
C ALA A 36 -14.27 2.43 -1.24
N GLU A 37 -14.68 3.69 -1.37
CA GLU A 37 -15.96 4.11 -1.94
C GLU A 37 -16.06 3.95 -3.47
N PHE A 38 -14.93 3.69 -4.14
CA PHE A 38 -14.86 3.47 -5.58
C PHE A 38 -14.60 1.99 -5.88
N GLU A 39 -15.32 1.41 -6.84
CA GLU A 39 -15.34 -0.04 -7.16
C GLU A 39 -13.94 -0.68 -7.31
N HIS A 40 -12.96 0.08 -7.84
CA HIS A 40 -11.57 -0.35 -7.98
C HIS A 40 -10.57 0.76 -7.56
N GLY A 41 -10.98 1.65 -6.66
CA GLY A 41 -10.15 2.78 -6.21
C GLY A 41 -9.42 2.56 -4.89
N ALA A 42 -9.68 1.44 -4.21
CA ALA A 42 -9.11 1.15 -2.91
C ALA A 42 -7.60 0.92 -2.99
N VAL A 43 -6.81 1.71 -2.26
CA VAL A 43 -5.36 1.62 -2.18
C VAL A 43 -4.85 1.94 -0.78
N ALA A 44 -3.66 1.47 -0.43
CA ALA A 44 -2.93 1.90 0.77
C ALA A 44 -1.54 2.38 0.36
N PHE A 45 -1.14 3.55 0.87
CA PHE A 45 0.19 4.12 0.67
C PHE A 45 1.04 3.93 1.93
N PHE A 46 2.33 3.78 1.74
CA PHE A 46 3.34 3.60 2.78
C PHE A 46 4.51 4.55 2.49
N ASP A 47 5.10 5.11 3.55
CA ASP A 47 6.26 6.03 3.50
C ASP A 47 7.58 5.31 3.78
#